data_AF-A0A365XRB2-F1
#
_entry.id   AF-A0A365XRB2-F1
#
_cell.length_a   1.000
_cell.length_b   1.000
_cell.length_c   1.000
_cell.angle_alpha   90.00
_cell.angle_beta   90.00
_cell.angle_gamma   90.00
#
_symmetry.space_group_name_H-M   'P 1'
#
loop_
_entity.id
_entity.type
_entity.pdbx_description
1 polymer ?
#
loop_
_entity_poly.entity_id
_entity_poly.type
_entity_poly.pdbx_seq_one_letter_code
_entity_poly.pdbx_strand_id
1 'polypeptide(L)'
;MKKLLPLFLLYLLPALLSAGQTTVNSLSALQSAIDNAQPGAVIILANGVYNATTDITIKQKGTAAKPITITTQSTGSAEISGNGGFNIVSPAQYIVIRGFKFTHKASKAKTASGTSFCRFTRNIFETPGDGENLTIAGSDHQIDYNTFQHKNAMGRFLAIRGSGSQIAERLWIHHNYFLDQQHQAGNGIETLQFGLSGFSLSSSNSIVEYNLFEQCNGENEMISVKSSAVVLRYNTIRDCPAQFTLRHGNRCQVYGNYFVNTPGIRIFGDDHVIHSNYFENCDPAITIGNGDGEVADGAPLTCHDRPDRTMIVFNTLVNNVSNITQPGRTNGLGATATTVAANIVQGGGTAAQIAGPYPNPVWKNNMLNNASAGAIPSSGYVTNNPMLSRNSSGTYHIQAGSPAVGMITTSYPGVQTDMDGQPRSTPLDAGADQVSTAPVKTVILSPAMVGHNAP
;
A
#
# COMPACT_ATOMS: atom_id res chain seq x y z
N MET A 1 -22.80 55.66 -57.76
CA MET A 1 -21.82 55.49 -56.66
C MET A 1 -22.32 54.44 -55.68
N LYS A 2 -21.84 53.19 -55.75
CA LYS A 2 -21.78 52.24 -54.62
C LYS A 2 -20.58 51.34 -54.86
N LYS A 3 -19.47 51.60 -54.17
CA LYS A 3 -18.26 50.77 -54.18
C LYS A 3 -18.49 49.61 -53.21
N LEU A 4 -18.53 48.38 -53.72
CA LEU A 4 -18.48 47.17 -52.90
C LEU A 4 -17.02 46.89 -52.53
N LEU A 5 -16.73 46.85 -51.24
CA LEU A 5 -15.43 46.51 -50.65
C LEU A 5 -15.40 44.99 -50.40
N PRO A 6 -14.39 44.24 -50.86
CA PRO A 6 -14.30 42.82 -50.57
C PRO A 6 -13.75 42.61 -49.15
N LEU A 7 -14.55 41.96 -48.30
CA LEU A 7 -14.17 41.53 -46.96
C LEU A 7 -13.28 40.29 -47.08
N PHE A 8 -11.96 40.45 -46.94
CA PHE A 8 -11.02 39.34 -46.84
C PHE A 8 -11.16 38.67 -45.46
N LEU A 9 -11.84 37.52 -45.42
CA LEU A 9 -11.93 36.68 -44.22
C LEU A 9 -10.62 35.88 -44.09
N LEU A 10 -9.73 36.34 -43.20
CA LEU A 10 -8.47 35.67 -42.89
C LEU A 10 -8.77 34.41 -42.06
N TYR A 11 -8.80 33.23 -42.69
CA TYR A 11 -8.85 31.95 -41.99
C TYR A 11 -7.49 31.70 -41.31
N LEU A 12 -7.38 32.10 -40.04
CA LEU A 12 -6.33 31.62 -39.13
C LEU A 12 -6.61 30.15 -38.81
N LEU A 13 -6.03 29.25 -39.60
CA LEU A 13 -5.91 27.83 -39.25
C LEU A 13 -5.08 27.74 -37.95
N PRO A 14 -5.62 27.21 -36.85
CA PRO A 14 -4.79 26.90 -35.69
C PRO A 14 -3.84 25.77 -36.10
N ALA A 15 -2.55 26.08 -36.20
CA ALA A 15 -1.52 25.06 -36.28
C ALA A 15 -1.64 24.20 -35.01
N LEU A 16 -2.15 22.98 -35.17
CA LEU A 16 -2.01 21.93 -34.17
C LEU A 16 -0.52 21.62 -34.05
N LEU A 17 0.19 22.37 -33.22
CA LEU A 17 1.51 22.00 -32.73
C LEU A 17 1.35 20.67 -32.01
N SER A 18 1.71 19.59 -32.70
CA SER A 18 1.99 18.31 -32.05
C SER A 18 3.01 18.60 -30.95
N ALA A 19 2.69 18.24 -29.72
CA ALA A 19 3.61 18.41 -28.61
C ALA A 19 4.89 17.62 -28.95
N GLY A 20 5.97 18.35 -29.24
CA GLY A 20 7.22 17.76 -29.69
C GLY A 20 7.85 16.93 -28.59
N GLN A 21 8.36 15.75 -28.95
CA GLN A 21 9.33 15.06 -28.11
C GLN A 21 10.63 15.84 -28.14
N THR A 22 11.17 16.18 -26.98
CA THR A 22 12.46 16.88 -26.87
C THR A 22 13.44 15.96 -26.17
N THR A 23 14.48 15.53 -26.88
CA THR A 23 15.60 14.79 -26.26
C THR A 23 16.64 15.78 -25.76
N VAL A 24 17.10 15.58 -24.52
CA VAL A 24 18.12 16.39 -23.85
C VAL A 24 19.21 15.48 -23.30
N ASN A 25 20.43 16.00 -23.19
CA ASN A 25 21.61 15.22 -22.78
C ASN A 25 22.39 15.86 -21.63
N SER A 26 21.80 16.83 -20.92
CA SER A 26 22.38 17.46 -19.74
C SER A 26 21.28 17.92 -18.77
N LEU A 27 21.63 18.10 -17.48
CA LEU A 27 20.67 18.58 -16.47
C LEU A 27 20.23 20.03 -16.72
N SER A 28 21.09 20.89 -17.26
CA SER A 28 20.73 22.26 -17.62
C SER A 28 19.73 22.30 -18.78
N ALA A 29 19.91 21.44 -19.79
CA ALA A 29 18.97 21.29 -20.88
C ALA A 29 17.64 20.66 -20.41
N LEU A 30 17.70 19.68 -19.50
CA LEU A 30 16.52 19.09 -18.86
C LEU A 30 15.72 20.13 -18.10
N GLN A 31 16.35 20.90 -17.20
CA GLN A 31 15.67 21.96 -16.45
C GLN A 31 15.08 23.01 -17.40
N SER A 32 15.83 23.44 -18.42
CA SER A 32 15.33 24.39 -19.42
C SER A 32 14.13 23.85 -20.20
N ALA A 33 14.13 22.56 -20.55
CA ALA A 33 12.99 21.92 -21.23
C ALA A 33 11.78 21.83 -20.30
N ILE A 34 11.97 21.49 -19.02
CA ILE A 34 10.91 21.46 -18.00
C ILE A 34 10.32 22.86 -17.82
N ASP A 35 11.16 23.89 -17.70
CA ASP A 35 10.71 25.25 -17.44
C ASP A 35 9.80 25.80 -18.55
N ASN A 36 10.05 25.37 -19.80
CA ASN A 36 9.28 25.77 -20.98
C ASN A 36 8.16 24.78 -21.36
N ALA A 37 8.00 23.68 -20.62
CA ALA A 37 7.07 22.62 -20.97
C ALA A 37 5.61 23.09 -20.97
N GLN A 38 4.90 22.77 -22.05
CA GLN A 38 3.45 22.95 -22.18
C GLN A 38 2.73 21.61 -22.00
N PRO A 39 1.41 21.60 -21.71
CA PRO A 39 0.64 20.36 -21.63
C PRO A 39 0.87 19.44 -22.83
N GLY A 40 1.29 18.20 -22.56
CA GLY A 40 1.59 17.17 -23.57
C GLY A 40 3.07 17.07 -23.94
N ALA A 41 3.93 17.94 -23.40
CA ALA A 41 5.37 17.85 -23.62
C ALA A 41 5.92 16.49 -23.16
N VAL A 42 6.81 15.92 -23.97
CA VAL A 42 7.56 14.70 -23.64
C VAL A 42 9.04 15.04 -23.69
N ILE A 43 9.68 15.06 -22.53
CA ILE A 43 11.09 15.40 -22.37
C ILE A 43 11.84 14.09 -22.08
N ILE A 44 12.76 13.74 -22.96
CA ILE A 44 13.52 12.49 -22.90
C ILE A 44 14.95 12.82 -22.50
N LEU A 45 15.38 12.39 -21.31
CA LEU A 45 16.78 12.43 -20.92
C LEU A 45 17.51 11.24 -21.55
N ALA A 46 18.57 11.53 -22.31
CA ALA A 46 19.42 10.51 -22.91
C ALA A 46 20.01 9.56 -21.85
N ASN A 47 20.46 8.39 -22.29
CA ASN A 47 21.14 7.45 -21.41
C ASN A 47 22.43 8.08 -20.84
N GLY A 48 22.68 7.88 -19.55
CA GLY A 48 23.86 8.43 -18.88
C GLY A 48 23.70 8.61 -17.38
N VAL A 49 24.77 9.06 -16.73
CA VAL A 49 24.80 9.42 -15.31
C VAL A 49 24.84 10.93 -15.19
N TYR A 50 23.91 11.49 -14.43
CA TYR A 50 23.70 12.92 -14.28
C TYR A 50 23.84 13.32 -12.82
N ASN A 51 24.97 13.94 -12.47
CA ASN A 51 25.24 14.41 -11.12
C ASN A 51 24.52 15.74 -10.86
N ALA A 52 23.39 15.68 -10.14
CA ALA A 52 22.61 16.84 -9.75
C ALA A 52 23.18 17.49 -8.49
N THR A 53 23.61 18.75 -8.59
CA THR A 53 24.06 19.54 -7.43
C THR A 53 22.90 20.21 -6.69
N THR A 54 21.78 20.44 -7.37
CA THR A 54 20.53 21.02 -6.84
C THR A 54 19.32 20.24 -7.31
N ASP A 55 18.18 20.41 -6.64
CA ASP A 55 16.92 19.76 -7.03
C ASP A 55 16.47 20.18 -8.44
N ILE A 56 16.05 19.20 -9.26
CA ILE A 56 15.34 19.42 -10.52
C ILE A 56 13.91 19.79 -10.16
N THR A 57 13.59 21.08 -10.26
CA THR A 57 12.34 21.62 -9.75
C THR A 57 11.28 21.68 -10.85
N ILE A 58 10.09 21.16 -10.56
CA ILE A 58 8.97 21.13 -11.50
C ILE A 58 7.78 21.86 -10.89
N LYS A 59 7.30 22.90 -11.57
CA LYS A 59 6.16 23.73 -11.18
C LYS A 59 5.06 23.80 -12.26
N GLN A 60 5.26 23.11 -13.37
CA GLN A 60 4.42 23.14 -14.56
C GLN A 60 3.11 22.37 -14.33
N LYS A 61 2.10 22.71 -15.14
CA LYS A 61 0.81 22.03 -15.14
C LYS A 61 0.57 21.43 -16.51
N GLY A 62 0.49 20.10 -16.57
CA GLY A 62 -0.16 19.41 -17.67
C GLY A 62 -1.68 19.44 -17.52
N THR A 63 -2.37 18.62 -18.30
CA THR A 63 -3.79 18.34 -18.13
C THR A 63 -4.04 16.84 -18.15
N ALA A 64 -5.22 16.39 -17.73
CA ALA A 64 -5.60 14.97 -17.79
C ALA A 64 -5.42 14.36 -19.19
N ALA A 65 -5.76 15.12 -20.24
CA ALA A 65 -5.61 14.68 -21.63
C ALA A 65 -4.17 14.82 -22.16
N LYS A 66 -3.37 15.70 -21.56
CA LYS A 66 -2.03 16.06 -22.03
C LYS A 66 -1.09 16.28 -20.84
N PRO A 67 -0.69 15.21 -20.13
CA PRO A 67 0.28 15.31 -19.04
C PRO A 67 1.64 15.75 -19.58
N ILE A 68 2.48 16.35 -18.73
CA ILE A 68 3.88 16.60 -19.05
C ILE A 68 4.67 15.38 -18.61
N THR A 69 5.32 14.71 -19.55
CA THR A 69 6.09 13.49 -19.30
C THR A 69 7.57 13.81 -19.32
N ILE A 70 8.25 13.57 -18.20
CA ILE A 70 9.70 13.62 -18.07
C ILE A 70 10.16 12.17 -17.95
N THR A 71 10.91 11.69 -18.93
CA THR A 71 11.25 10.27 -19.06
C THR A 71 12.67 10.05 -19.53
N THR A 72 13.13 8.80 -19.47
CA THR A 72 14.44 8.39 -19.96
C THR A 72 14.33 7.79 -21.36
N GLN A 73 15.44 7.83 -22.11
CA GLN A 73 15.53 7.18 -23.42
C GLN A 73 15.33 5.66 -23.31
N SER A 74 15.80 5.04 -22.24
CA SER A 74 15.56 3.65 -21.90
C SER A 74 15.36 3.52 -20.38
N THR A 75 14.37 2.75 -19.95
CA THR A 75 14.07 2.54 -18.52
C THR A 75 15.33 2.14 -17.75
N GLY A 76 15.58 2.80 -16.62
CA GLY A 76 16.75 2.59 -15.76
C GLY A 76 18.08 3.16 -16.30
N SER A 77 18.11 3.67 -17.54
CA SER A 77 19.36 4.03 -18.22
C SER A 77 19.79 5.49 -18.06
N ALA A 78 18.93 6.35 -17.50
CA ALA A 78 19.34 7.68 -17.05
C ALA A 78 19.34 7.71 -15.51
N GLU A 79 20.53 7.82 -14.94
CA GLU A 79 20.76 7.87 -13.50
C GLU A 79 20.86 9.32 -13.03
N ILE A 80 20.06 9.69 -12.02
CA ILE A 80 20.22 10.95 -11.30
C ILE A 80 20.96 10.65 -9.99
N SER A 81 22.20 11.13 -9.91
CA SER A 81 23.09 11.01 -8.75
C SER A 81 23.36 12.38 -8.12
N GLY A 82 24.18 12.43 -7.07
CA GLY A 82 24.59 13.69 -6.45
C GLY A 82 23.72 14.13 -5.27
N ASN A 83 23.57 15.45 -5.09
CA ASN A 83 22.90 16.08 -3.95
C ASN A 83 21.47 16.56 -4.24
N GLY A 84 21.03 16.49 -5.49
CA GLY A 84 19.72 16.91 -5.96
C GLY A 84 18.92 15.77 -6.58
N GLY A 85 17.60 15.94 -6.62
CA GLY A 85 16.65 14.99 -7.20
C GLY A 85 15.40 15.70 -7.71
N PHE A 86 14.38 14.95 -8.11
CA PHE A 86 13.12 15.54 -8.60
C PHE A 86 12.27 16.11 -7.47
N ASN A 87 12.01 17.42 -7.51
CA ASN A 87 11.16 18.12 -6.56
C ASN A 87 9.94 18.71 -7.29
N ILE A 88 8.80 18.03 -7.19
CA ILE A 88 7.53 18.51 -7.74
C ILE A 88 6.89 19.45 -6.71
N VAL A 89 6.82 20.74 -7.04
CA VAL A 89 6.36 21.78 -6.12
C VAL A 89 5.01 22.35 -6.53
N SER A 90 4.27 22.92 -5.57
CA SER A 90 3.05 23.64 -5.87
C SER A 90 3.32 24.78 -6.87
N PRO A 91 2.49 24.98 -7.91
CA PRO A 91 1.18 24.35 -8.10
C PRO A 91 1.18 23.22 -9.15
N ALA A 92 2.25 22.42 -9.27
CA ALA A 92 2.38 21.45 -10.35
C ALA A 92 1.25 20.41 -10.40
N GLN A 93 0.82 20.05 -11.62
CA GLN A 93 -0.24 19.08 -11.86
C GLN A 93 0.03 18.24 -13.11
N TYR A 94 -0.44 16.99 -13.14
CA TYR A 94 -0.33 16.12 -14.32
C TYR A 94 1.11 15.97 -14.85
N ILE A 95 2.04 15.74 -13.92
CA ILE A 95 3.45 15.48 -14.19
C ILE A 95 3.72 13.97 -14.10
N VAL A 96 4.41 13.41 -15.09
CA VAL A 96 4.84 12.01 -15.08
C VAL A 96 6.36 11.95 -15.03
N ILE A 97 6.92 11.33 -13.98
CA ILE A 97 8.34 11.01 -13.85
C ILE A 97 8.52 9.52 -14.12
N ARG A 98 9.18 9.19 -15.24
CA ARG A 98 9.21 7.81 -15.73
C ARG A 98 10.58 7.29 -16.14
N GLY A 99 10.96 6.14 -15.61
CA GLY A 99 12.07 5.35 -16.14
C GLY A 99 13.45 5.72 -15.60
N PHE A 100 13.55 6.54 -14.56
CA PHE A 100 14.83 6.99 -13.99
C PHE A 100 15.41 5.99 -13.00
N LYS A 101 16.73 6.00 -12.85
CA LYS A 101 17.42 5.43 -11.69
C LYS A 101 17.83 6.56 -10.75
N PHE A 102 17.52 6.44 -9.47
CA PHE A 102 17.81 7.43 -8.44
C PHE A 102 18.85 6.90 -7.46
N THR A 103 20.05 7.46 -7.51
CA THR A 103 21.19 7.20 -6.61
C THR A 103 21.68 8.48 -5.93
N HIS A 104 20.96 9.59 -6.11
CA HIS A 104 21.21 10.83 -5.41
C HIS A 104 20.94 10.69 -3.90
N LYS A 105 21.47 11.64 -3.11
CA LYS A 105 21.20 11.77 -1.67
C LYS A 105 19.70 11.54 -1.36
N ALA A 106 19.41 10.81 -0.29
CA ALA A 106 18.04 10.58 0.14
C ALA A 106 17.27 11.90 0.43
N SER A 107 15.94 11.82 0.42
CA SER A 107 14.98 12.93 0.60
C SER A 107 14.98 13.99 -0.52
N LYS A 108 15.44 13.62 -1.72
CA LYS A 108 15.52 14.53 -2.88
C LYS A 108 14.50 14.24 -3.98
N ALA A 109 13.89 13.06 -4.00
CA ALA A 109 12.70 12.78 -4.80
C ALA A 109 11.45 13.02 -3.93
N LYS A 110 10.66 14.04 -4.26
CA LYS A 110 9.51 14.44 -3.43
C LYS A 110 8.44 15.21 -4.20
N THR A 111 7.22 15.17 -3.68
CA THR A 111 6.15 16.11 -4.03
C THR A 111 5.76 16.97 -2.83
N ALA A 112 5.41 18.23 -3.09
CA ALA A 112 4.90 19.15 -2.07
C ALA A 112 3.37 19.08 -1.97
N SER A 113 2.83 19.52 -0.83
CA SER A 113 1.40 19.81 -0.71
C SER A 113 0.96 20.84 -1.76
N GLY A 114 -0.28 20.74 -2.23
CA GLY A 114 -0.80 21.58 -3.32
C GLY A 114 -0.41 21.12 -4.74
N THR A 115 0.31 20.01 -4.88
CA THR A 115 0.46 19.30 -6.16
C THR A 115 -0.64 18.26 -6.31
N SER A 116 -1.04 17.93 -7.55
CA SER A 116 -2.02 16.87 -7.80
C SER A 116 -1.86 16.12 -9.13
N PHE A 117 -2.42 14.92 -9.24
CA PHE A 117 -2.40 14.11 -10.48
C PHE A 117 -0.99 13.82 -11.03
N CYS A 118 0.01 13.78 -10.16
CA CYS A 118 1.39 13.46 -10.55
C CYS A 118 1.63 11.96 -10.45
N ARG A 119 2.55 11.44 -11.27
CA ARG A 119 2.85 10.01 -11.36
C ARG A 119 4.36 9.75 -11.30
N PHE A 120 4.78 8.89 -10.39
CA PHE A 120 6.11 8.26 -10.42
C PHE A 120 5.93 6.84 -10.92
N THR A 121 6.47 6.52 -12.09
CA THR A 121 6.31 5.19 -12.69
C THR A 121 7.57 4.60 -13.30
N ARG A 122 7.79 3.30 -13.14
CA ARG A 122 8.94 2.59 -13.72
C ARG A 122 10.31 3.14 -13.31
N ASN A 123 10.41 3.73 -12.12
CA ASN A 123 11.68 4.23 -11.60
C ASN A 123 12.35 3.20 -10.69
N ILE A 124 13.67 3.32 -10.54
CA ILE A 124 14.50 2.55 -9.62
C ILE A 124 14.99 3.50 -8.54
N PHE A 125 14.70 3.22 -7.27
CA PHE A 125 15.13 4.01 -6.13
C PHE A 125 16.15 3.22 -5.30
N GLU A 126 17.38 3.73 -5.27
CA GLU A 126 18.52 3.15 -4.54
C GLU A 126 19.37 4.30 -3.96
N THR A 127 18.71 5.19 -3.22
CA THR A 127 19.33 6.42 -2.69
C THR A 127 20.19 6.11 -1.46
N PRO A 128 21.45 6.58 -1.38
CA PRO A 128 22.33 6.33 -0.25
C PRO A 128 21.98 7.18 0.97
N GLY A 129 22.33 6.65 2.14
CA GLY A 129 22.32 7.36 3.42
C GLY A 129 20.92 7.60 4.00
N ASP A 130 20.92 8.37 5.10
CA ASP A 130 19.72 8.62 5.89
C ASP A 130 18.71 9.51 5.14
N GLY A 131 17.44 9.12 5.21
CA GLY A 131 16.30 9.86 4.65
C GLY A 131 15.41 9.00 3.77
N GLU A 132 14.42 9.63 3.14
CA GLU A 132 13.37 8.90 2.42
C GLU A 132 13.76 8.72 0.94
N ASN A 133 13.52 7.55 0.35
CA ASN A 133 13.76 7.40 -1.09
C ASN A 133 12.74 8.23 -1.90
N LEU A 134 11.47 8.23 -1.51
CA LEU A 134 10.41 9.06 -2.08
C LEU A 134 9.47 9.60 -1.01
N THR A 135 9.18 10.91 -1.06
CA THR A 135 8.14 11.55 -0.22
C THR A 135 6.98 12.06 -1.07
N ILE A 136 5.75 11.72 -0.69
CA ILE A 136 4.53 12.22 -1.32
C ILE A 136 3.77 13.08 -0.32
N ALA A 137 3.53 14.35 -0.65
CA ALA A 137 2.71 15.25 0.17
C ALA A 137 1.54 15.90 -0.59
N GLY A 138 1.47 15.73 -1.91
CA GLY A 138 0.32 16.10 -2.75
C GLY A 138 -0.72 14.98 -2.87
N SER A 139 -1.93 15.33 -3.28
CA SER A 139 -3.07 14.41 -3.41
C SER A 139 -3.26 13.90 -4.85
N ASP A 140 -4.09 12.88 -5.04
CA ASP A 140 -4.46 12.35 -6.36
C ASP A 140 -3.26 11.82 -7.18
N HIS A 141 -2.15 11.45 -6.52
CA HIS A 141 -0.97 10.93 -7.19
C HIS A 141 -1.07 9.43 -7.44
N GLN A 142 -0.34 8.98 -8.46
CA GLN A 142 -0.13 7.58 -8.77
C GLN A 142 1.34 7.21 -8.56
N ILE A 143 1.61 6.14 -7.84
CA ILE A 143 2.96 5.65 -7.58
C ILE A 143 2.96 4.19 -7.97
N ASP A 144 3.53 3.88 -9.13
CA ASP A 144 3.33 2.56 -9.72
C ASP A 144 4.51 1.98 -10.48
N TYR A 145 4.64 0.66 -10.46
CA TYR A 145 5.72 -0.03 -11.18
C TYR A 145 7.11 0.50 -10.83
N ASN A 146 7.33 1.06 -9.64
CA ASN A 146 8.67 1.46 -9.20
C ASN A 146 9.33 0.30 -8.46
N THR A 147 10.66 0.25 -8.51
CA THR A 147 11.46 -0.64 -7.65
C THR A 147 12.18 0.21 -6.61
N PHE A 148 11.92 -0.06 -5.34
CA PHE A 148 12.65 0.48 -4.21
C PHE A 148 13.53 -0.63 -3.64
N GLN A 149 14.84 -0.44 -3.61
CA GLN A 149 15.75 -1.54 -3.31
C GLN A 149 16.96 -1.14 -2.46
N HIS A 150 17.51 -2.13 -1.76
CA HIS A 150 18.84 -2.11 -1.14
C HIS A 150 19.07 -0.96 -0.15
N LYS A 151 18.04 -0.55 0.59
CA LYS A 151 18.19 0.50 1.61
C LYS A 151 18.80 -0.09 2.87
N ASN A 152 19.94 0.46 3.26
CA ASN A 152 20.74 0.05 4.42
C ASN A 152 21.11 1.22 5.34
N ALA A 153 20.21 2.20 5.46
CA ALA A 153 20.37 3.41 6.25
C ALA A 153 19.01 3.88 6.79
N MET A 154 18.99 4.84 7.71
CA MET A 154 17.74 5.33 8.32
C MET A 154 16.78 5.93 7.28
N GLY A 155 15.48 5.91 7.59
CA GLY A 155 14.41 6.40 6.72
C GLY A 155 13.69 5.30 5.94
N ARG A 156 12.67 5.68 5.18
CA ARG A 156 11.73 4.83 4.46
C ARG A 156 12.04 4.73 2.98
N PHE A 157 11.55 3.66 2.36
CA PHE A 157 11.42 3.66 0.90
C PHE A 157 10.35 4.67 0.45
N LEU A 158 9.17 4.64 1.05
CA LEU A 158 8.07 5.54 0.69
C LEU A 158 7.44 6.17 1.94
N ALA A 159 7.40 7.51 1.96
CA ALA A 159 6.79 8.30 3.01
C ALA A 159 5.60 9.10 2.46
N ILE A 160 4.41 8.85 2.99
CA ILE A 160 3.22 9.67 2.72
C ILE A 160 3.07 10.72 3.83
N ARG A 161 2.85 11.96 3.42
CA ARG A 161 2.77 13.15 4.26
C ARG A 161 1.54 13.96 3.85
N GLY A 162 1.41 15.14 4.42
CA GLY A 162 0.36 16.09 4.10
C GLY A 162 0.67 17.46 4.69
N SER A 163 -0.35 18.26 4.91
CA SER A 163 -0.23 19.64 5.41
C SER A 163 -1.18 19.88 6.58
N GLY A 164 -0.68 20.51 7.65
CA GLY A 164 -1.45 20.69 8.88
C GLY A 164 -1.83 19.34 9.49
N SER A 165 -3.13 19.10 9.66
CA SER A 165 -3.69 17.82 10.11
C SER A 165 -4.22 16.95 8.97
N GLN A 166 -4.14 17.41 7.71
CA GLN A 166 -4.67 16.69 6.55
C GLN A 166 -3.55 15.92 5.85
N ILE A 167 -3.72 14.61 5.70
CA ILE A 167 -2.82 13.76 4.90
C ILE A 167 -3.10 13.92 3.39
N ALA A 168 -2.13 13.60 2.54
CA ALA A 168 -2.36 13.39 1.12
C ALA A 168 -3.50 12.38 0.87
N GLU A 169 -4.36 12.68 -0.08
CA GLU A 169 -5.60 11.95 -0.32
C GLU A 169 -5.64 11.30 -1.70
N ARG A 170 -6.48 10.27 -1.84
CA ARG A 170 -6.83 9.62 -3.11
C ARG A 170 -5.60 9.18 -3.90
N LEU A 171 -4.58 8.72 -3.20
CA LEU A 171 -3.38 8.16 -3.80
C LEU A 171 -3.67 6.77 -4.33
N TRP A 172 -3.04 6.43 -5.45
CA TRP A 172 -3.04 5.07 -5.98
C TRP A 172 -1.61 4.53 -6.03
N ILE A 173 -1.29 3.66 -5.07
CA ILE A 173 0.06 3.09 -4.90
C ILE A 173 0.00 1.62 -5.28
N HIS A 174 0.53 1.26 -6.46
CA HIS A 174 0.33 -0.11 -6.95
C HIS A 174 1.45 -0.70 -7.80
N HIS A 175 1.57 -2.02 -7.81
CA HIS A 175 2.55 -2.73 -8.65
C HIS A 175 4.01 -2.30 -8.38
N ASN A 176 4.30 -1.71 -7.22
CA ASN A 176 5.66 -1.40 -6.83
C ASN A 176 6.33 -2.65 -6.24
N TYR A 177 7.65 -2.72 -6.39
CA TYR A 177 8.49 -3.75 -5.79
C TYR A 177 9.37 -3.11 -4.72
N PHE A 178 9.14 -3.47 -3.47
CA PHE A 178 9.97 -3.09 -2.33
C PHE A 178 10.82 -4.31 -1.94
N LEU A 179 12.13 -4.18 -2.12
CA LEU A 179 13.06 -5.29 -1.99
C LEU A 179 14.21 -4.91 -1.07
N ASP A 180 14.58 -5.84 -0.18
CA ASP A 180 15.88 -5.80 0.51
C ASP A 180 16.11 -4.49 1.29
N GLN A 181 15.35 -4.33 2.37
CA GLN A 181 15.56 -3.25 3.34
C GLN A 181 16.26 -3.84 4.56
N GLN A 182 17.45 -3.32 4.88
CA GLN A 182 18.26 -3.83 5.97
C GLN A 182 17.91 -3.17 7.31
N HIS A 183 18.03 -3.93 8.39
CA HIS A 183 17.78 -3.44 9.74
C HIS A 183 18.74 -2.34 10.14
N GLN A 184 18.23 -1.29 10.78
CA GLN A 184 19.04 -0.23 11.39
C GLN A 184 18.64 -0.03 12.85
N ALA A 185 19.58 0.46 13.67
CA ALA A 185 19.31 0.79 15.05
C ALA A 185 18.48 2.08 15.16
N GLY A 186 17.21 1.97 15.53
CA GLY A 186 16.36 3.13 15.79
C GLY A 186 14.92 2.93 15.33
N ASN A 187 14.09 3.93 15.59
CA ASN A 187 12.75 4.02 15.04
C ASN A 187 12.77 4.82 13.75
N GLY A 188 11.93 4.45 12.80
CA GLY A 188 11.64 5.26 11.63
C GLY A 188 12.30 4.79 10.36
N ILE A 189 12.31 3.48 10.18
CA ILE A 189 12.89 2.77 9.04
C ILE A 189 11.80 1.92 8.39
N GLU A 190 10.53 2.33 8.50
CA GLU A 190 9.44 1.61 7.87
C GLU A 190 9.65 1.54 6.35
N THR A 191 9.27 0.44 5.71
CA THR A 191 9.29 0.36 4.24
C THR A 191 8.33 1.38 3.63
N LEU A 192 7.08 1.37 4.11
CA LEU A 192 6.04 2.31 3.75
C LEU A 192 5.48 2.94 5.02
N GLN A 193 5.73 4.23 5.22
CA GLN A 193 5.06 4.99 6.28
C GLN A 193 3.94 5.83 5.67
N PHE A 194 2.69 5.46 5.95
CA PHE A 194 1.52 6.16 5.46
C PHE A 194 0.99 7.12 6.53
N GLY A 195 1.59 8.31 6.62
CA GLY A 195 1.21 9.35 7.57
C GLY A 195 2.08 9.40 8.84
N LEU A 196 1.55 10.06 9.86
CA LEU A 196 2.14 10.32 11.18
C LEU A 196 0.99 10.42 12.19
N SER A 197 1.28 10.37 13.50
CA SER A 197 0.25 10.49 14.54
C SER A 197 -0.64 11.74 14.38
N GLY A 198 -0.06 12.88 14.00
CA GLY A 198 -0.80 14.13 13.75
C GLY A 198 -1.77 14.09 12.56
N PHE A 199 -1.67 13.07 11.69
CA PHE A 199 -2.56 12.83 10.56
C PHE A 199 -3.56 11.68 10.81
N SER A 200 -3.47 10.99 11.95
CA SER A 200 -4.17 9.74 12.22
C SER A 200 -5.68 9.80 11.94
N LEU A 201 -6.36 10.85 12.39
CA LEU A 201 -7.80 11.03 12.22
C LEU A 201 -8.20 11.53 10.83
N SER A 202 -7.24 11.95 10.00
CA SER A 202 -7.49 12.40 8.63
C SER A 202 -7.75 11.22 7.71
N SER A 203 -8.82 11.30 6.92
CA SER A 203 -9.18 10.26 5.97
C SER A 203 -8.45 10.48 4.65
N SER A 204 -7.62 9.51 4.25
CA SER A 204 -6.86 9.60 3.00
C SER A 204 -7.67 9.13 1.80
N ASN A 205 -8.54 8.12 1.97
CA ASN A 205 -9.26 7.47 0.86
C ASN A 205 -8.32 6.98 -0.25
N SER A 206 -7.09 6.60 0.13
CA SER A 206 -6.07 6.09 -0.77
C SER A 206 -6.11 4.58 -0.86
N ILE A 207 -5.58 4.06 -1.97
CA ILE A 207 -5.52 2.62 -2.26
C ILE A 207 -4.05 2.21 -2.40
N VAL A 208 -3.65 1.20 -1.64
CA VAL A 208 -2.36 0.51 -1.71
C VAL A 208 -2.61 -0.92 -2.16
N GLU A 209 -2.34 -1.23 -3.43
CA GLU A 209 -2.70 -2.53 -3.99
C GLU A 209 -1.69 -3.14 -4.95
N TYR A 210 -1.65 -4.48 -5.03
CA TYR A 210 -0.76 -5.18 -5.95
C TYR A 210 0.73 -4.84 -5.76
N ASN A 211 1.18 -4.47 -4.57
CA ASN A 211 2.60 -4.24 -4.30
C ASN A 211 3.24 -5.51 -3.72
N LEU A 212 4.50 -5.76 -4.10
CA LEU A 212 5.31 -6.83 -3.54
C LEU A 212 6.32 -6.23 -2.55
N PHE A 213 6.27 -6.73 -1.33
CA PHE A 213 7.25 -6.47 -0.27
C PHE A 213 8.01 -7.75 -0.01
N GLU A 214 9.32 -7.72 -0.22
CA GLU A 214 10.18 -8.89 -0.06
C GLU A 214 11.46 -8.53 0.70
N GLN A 215 11.80 -9.33 1.71
CA GLN A 215 13.05 -9.15 2.49
C GLN A 215 13.20 -7.74 3.08
N CYS A 216 12.09 -7.16 3.52
CA CYS A 216 12.07 -5.84 4.13
C CYS A 216 12.15 -5.96 5.66
N ASN A 217 13.32 -5.67 6.22
CA ASN A 217 13.70 -5.82 7.62
C ASN A 217 14.15 -4.48 8.25
N GLY A 218 13.52 -3.35 7.89
CA GLY A 218 13.95 -2.04 8.41
C GLY A 218 13.88 -1.94 9.94
N GLU A 219 12.68 -2.19 10.49
CA GLU A 219 12.35 -2.13 11.91
C GLU A 219 11.15 -3.02 12.22
N ASN A 220 10.49 -2.89 13.37
CA ASN A 220 9.35 -3.74 13.70
C ASN A 220 8.07 -3.38 12.92
N GLU A 221 7.93 -2.17 12.37
CA GLU A 221 6.86 -1.80 11.44
C GLU A 221 7.37 -1.71 9.98
N MET A 222 6.98 -2.65 9.12
CA MET A 222 7.28 -2.59 7.67
C MET A 222 6.35 -1.62 6.95
N ILE A 223 5.03 -1.85 7.04
CA ILE A 223 4.01 -0.92 6.60
C ILE A 223 3.44 -0.30 7.87
N SER A 224 3.53 1.01 8.03
CA SER A 224 2.98 1.72 9.19
C SER A 224 1.94 2.72 8.72
N VAL A 225 0.66 2.35 8.86
CA VAL A 225 -0.48 3.22 8.53
C VAL A 225 -0.81 4.07 9.73
N LYS A 226 -0.71 5.39 9.54
CA LYS A 226 -0.90 6.42 10.55
C LYS A 226 -1.88 7.48 10.02
N SER A 227 -3.01 7.01 9.49
CA SER A 227 -4.10 7.78 8.89
C SER A 227 -5.35 6.91 8.77
N SER A 228 -6.50 7.52 8.45
CA SER A 228 -7.78 6.82 8.35
C SER A 228 -8.21 6.52 6.91
N ALA A 229 -9.13 5.56 6.76
CA ALA A 229 -9.80 5.24 5.50
C ALA A 229 -8.84 4.90 4.34
N VAL A 230 -7.78 4.13 4.63
CA VAL A 230 -6.89 3.57 3.60
C VAL A 230 -7.35 2.15 3.25
N VAL A 231 -7.38 1.84 1.95
CA VAL A 231 -7.61 0.48 1.46
C VAL A 231 -6.26 -0.15 1.12
N LEU A 232 -5.93 -1.27 1.76
CA LEU A 232 -4.70 -2.03 1.53
C LEU A 232 -5.08 -3.44 1.08
N ARG A 233 -4.96 -3.73 -0.22
CA ARG A 233 -5.46 -4.99 -0.78
C ARG A 233 -4.55 -5.65 -1.78
N TYR A 234 -4.62 -6.97 -1.89
CA TYR A 234 -3.90 -7.73 -2.94
C TYR A 234 -2.38 -7.49 -2.96
N ASN A 235 -1.81 -7.09 -1.83
CA ASN A 235 -0.36 -6.97 -1.69
C ASN A 235 0.21 -8.34 -1.30
N THR A 236 1.44 -8.60 -1.70
CA THR A 236 2.21 -9.76 -1.23
C THR A 236 3.31 -9.28 -0.30
N ILE A 237 3.34 -9.82 0.90
CA ILE A 237 4.35 -9.59 1.93
C ILE A 237 5.02 -10.93 2.19
N ARG A 238 6.28 -11.08 1.76
CA ARG A 238 7.00 -12.35 1.83
C ARG A 238 8.38 -12.17 2.43
N ASP A 239 8.74 -13.04 3.37
CA ASP A 239 10.07 -13.07 4.00
C ASP A 239 10.46 -11.71 4.62
N CYS A 240 9.48 -10.96 5.11
CA CYS A 240 9.68 -9.69 5.79
C CYS A 240 9.60 -9.91 7.30
N PRO A 241 10.70 -9.83 8.05
CA PRO A 241 10.71 -10.00 9.51
C PRO A 241 10.21 -8.74 10.26
N ALA A 242 9.17 -8.11 9.74
CA ALA A 242 8.62 -6.83 10.19
C ALA A 242 7.11 -6.78 9.92
N GLN A 243 6.33 -6.12 10.79
CA GLN A 243 4.87 -6.19 10.79
C GLN A 243 4.24 -5.23 9.78
N PHE A 244 3.13 -5.64 9.15
CA PHE A 244 2.14 -4.68 8.67
C PHE A 244 1.41 -4.13 9.89
N THR A 245 1.51 -2.84 10.19
CA THR A 245 0.82 -2.21 11.32
C THR A 245 -0.18 -1.15 10.88
N LEU A 246 -1.45 -1.34 11.25
CA LEU A 246 -2.42 -0.26 11.41
C LEU A 246 -2.09 0.42 12.74
N ARG A 247 -1.25 1.45 12.68
CA ARG A 247 -0.60 2.01 13.88
C ARG A 247 -1.41 3.13 14.50
N HIS A 248 -1.99 4.00 13.68
CA HIS A 248 -2.92 5.04 14.10
C HIS A 248 -3.99 5.27 13.03
N GLY A 249 -5.12 5.83 13.44
CA GLY A 249 -6.23 6.13 12.54
C GLY A 249 -7.17 4.95 12.39
N ASN A 250 -8.32 5.20 11.75
CA ASN A 250 -9.51 4.36 11.86
C ASN A 250 -10.04 4.01 10.47
N ARG A 251 -10.96 3.04 10.38
CA ARG A 251 -11.76 2.72 9.17
C ARG A 251 -10.94 2.27 7.95
N CYS A 252 -9.72 1.78 8.16
CA CYS A 252 -8.96 1.11 7.10
C CYS A 252 -9.56 -0.25 6.72
N GLN A 253 -9.45 -0.60 5.44
CA GLN A 253 -9.80 -1.92 4.93
C GLN A 253 -8.54 -2.66 4.52
N VAL A 254 -8.33 -3.87 5.02
CA VAL A 254 -7.17 -4.71 4.71
C VAL A 254 -7.65 -6.05 4.21
N TYR A 255 -7.54 -6.31 2.89
CA TYR A 255 -8.10 -7.53 2.33
C TYR A 255 -7.40 -8.15 1.13
N GLY A 256 -7.52 -9.46 0.97
CA GLY A 256 -6.90 -10.17 -0.15
C GLY A 256 -5.38 -10.09 -0.16
N ASN A 257 -4.74 -9.71 0.95
CA ASN A 257 -3.29 -9.68 1.03
C ASN A 257 -2.74 -11.07 1.35
N TYR A 258 -1.53 -11.35 0.85
CA TYR A 258 -0.81 -12.60 1.09
C TYR A 258 0.38 -12.31 2.01
N PHE A 259 0.39 -12.94 3.18
CA PHE A 259 1.45 -12.88 4.18
C PHE A 259 2.13 -14.24 4.26
N VAL A 260 3.43 -14.30 3.95
CA VAL A 260 4.22 -15.54 3.98
C VAL A 260 5.53 -15.30 4.72
N ASN A 261 5.80 -16.08 5.77
CA ASN A 261 7.02 -15.98 6.59
C ASN A 261 7.26 -14.56 7.14
N THR A 262 6.27 -14.00 7.82
CA THR A 262 6.27 -12.61 8.33
C THR A 262 5.54 -12.52 9.66
N PRO A 263 5.79 -11.54 10.54
CA PRO A 263 4.99 -11.33 11.76
C PRO A 263 3.62 -10.67 11.49
N GLY A 264 3.04 -10.96 10.31
CA GLY A 264 1.65 -10.72 9.96
C GLY A 264 1.19 -9.26 10.05
N ILE A 265 -0.05 -9.08 10.52
CA ILE A 265 -0.68 -7.78 10.73
C ILE A 265 -0.81 -7.44 12.22
N ARG A 266 -0.60 -6.18 12.60
CA ARG A 266 -0.90 -5.61 13.92
C ARG A 266 -1.93 -4.48 13.82
N ILE A 267 -2.91 -4.49 14.72
CA ILE A 267 -4.10 -3.64 14.64
C ILE A 267 -4.21 -2.75 15.88
N PHE A 268 -4.29 -1.43 15.69
CA PHE A 268 -4.73 -0.41 16.65
C PHE A 268 -5.77 0.49 15.98
N GLY A 269 -6.56 1.20 16.77
CA GLY A 269 -7.62 2.09 16.27
C GLY A 269 -8.89 1.36 15.83
N ASP A 270 -9.83 2.15 15.33
CA ASP A 270 -11.25 1.77 15.29
C ASP A 270 -11.77 1.34 13.92
N ASP A 271 -12.83 0.54 13.94
CA ASP A 271 -13.72 0.27 12.80
C ASP A 271 -12.97 -0.29 11.57
N HIS A 272 -11.86 -0.98 11.79
CA HIS A 272 -11.10 -1.64 10.74
C HIS A 272 -11.81 -2.89 10.24
N VAL A 273 -11.72 -3.16 8.93
CA VAL A 273 -12.20 -4.41 8.34
C VAL A 273 -11.01 -5.16 7.73
N ILE A 274 -10.66 -6.28 8.34
CA ILE A 274 -9.55 -7.16 7.97
C ILE A 274 -10.16 -8.46 7.46
N HIS A 275 -10.21 -8.63 6.14
CA HIS A 275 -10.90 -9.78 5.57
C HIS A 275 -10.22 -10.43 4.39
N SER A 276 -10.51 -11.70 4.14
CA SER A 276 -10.04 -12.39 2.94
C SER A 276 -8.51 -12.37 2.77
N ASN A 277 -7.74 -12.21 3.85
CA ASN A 277 -6.29 -12.27 3.79
C ASN A 277 -5.81 -13.70 4.02
N TYR A 278 -4.70 -14.03 3.37
CA TYR A 278 -4.02 -15.30 3.45
C TYR A 278 -2.75 -15.16 4.29
N PHE A 279 -2.62 -15.97 5.35
CA PHE A 279 -1.44 -16.00 6.21
C PHE A 279 -0.85 -17.41 6.22
N GLU A 280 0.43 -17.52 5.88
CA GLU A 280 1.16 -18.77 5.90
C GLU A 280 2.49 -18.63 6.64
N ASN A 281 2.76 -19.54 7.58
CA ASN A 281 4.00 -19.59 8.35
C ASN A 281 4.37 -18.26 9.05
N CYS A 282 3.36 -17.50 9.48
CA CYS A 282 3.55 -16.22 10.17
C CYS A 282 3.77 -16.42 11.67
N ASP A 283 4.36 -15.42 12.33
CA ASP A 283 4.49 -15.40 13.80
C ASP A 283 4.45 -13.99 14.42
N PRO A 284 3.31 -13.58 15.00
CA PRO A 284 1.98 -14.14 14.79
C PRO A 284 1.41 -13.78 13.41
N ALA A 285 0.32 -14.43 12.98
CA ALA A 285 -0.43 -14.04 11.78
C ALA A 285 -1.21 -12.73 12.00
N ILE A 286 -1.92 -12.62 13.13
CA ILE A 286 -2.73 -11.44 13.45
C ILE A 286 -2.47 -11.06 14.90
N THR A 287 -2.07 -9.82 15.12
CA THR A 287 -1.93 -9.18 16.44
C THR A 287 -3.04 -8.16 16.62
N ILE A 288 -3.97 -8.44 17.52
CA ILE A 288 -4.88 -7.43 18.07
C ILE A 288 -4.09 -6.65 19.11
N GLY A 289 -3.95 -5.34 18.89
CA GLY A 289 -3.22 -4.46 19.79
C GLY A 289 -3.83 -4.43 21.19
N ASN A 290 -2.98 -4.29 22.21
CA ASN A 290 -3.42 -4.01 23.56
C ASN A 290 -3.21 -2.51 23.82
N GLY A 291 -4.29 -1.74 23.67
CA GLY A 291 -4.26 -0.28 23.71
C GLY A 291 -3.75 0.27 25.04
N ASP A 292 -3.14 1.45 25.02
CA ASP A 292 -2.76 2.22 26.23
C ASP A 292 -3.53 3.54 26.37
N GLY A 293 -4.43 3.82 25.43
CA GLY A 293 -5.31 4.98 25.45
C GLY A 293 -6.47 4.78 24.48
N GLU A 294 -7.47 5.64 24.59
CA GLU A 294 -8.62 5.72 23.71
C GLU A 294 -8.66 7.13 23.11
N VAL A 295 -8.33 7.26 21.82
CA VAL A 295 -8.23 8.56 21.15
C VAL A 295 -9.60 9.22 21.06
N ALA A 296 -10.68 8.45 20.92
CA ALA A 296 -12.05 8.98 20.91
C ALA A 296 -12.40 9.66 22.25
N ASP A 297 -11.80 9.22 23.35
CA ASP A 297 -11.98 9.76 24.70
C ASP A 297 -10.96 10.87 25.06
N GLY A 298 -10.13 11.28 24.09
CA GLY A 298 -9.18 12.39 24.24
C GLY A 298 -7.76 11.97 24.63
N ALA A 299 -7.39 10.69 24.51
CA ALA A 299 -6.00 10.27 24.66
C ALA A 299 -5.10 10.89 23.57
N PRO A 300 -3.78 11.06 23.82
CA PRO A 300 -2.87 11.62 22.83
C PRO A 300 -2.82 10.79 21.53
N LEU A 301 -2.74 11.45 20.37
CA LEU A 301 -2.65 10.77 19.05
C LEU A 301 -1.41 9.86 18.90
N THR A 302 -0.42 9.99 19.79
CA THR A 302 0.79 9.16 19.82
C THR A 302 0.61 7.85 20.59
N CYS A 303 -0.50 7.69 21.32
CA CYS A 303 -0.81 6.48 22.06
C CYS A 303 -1.00 5.28 21.12
N HIS A 304 -1.09 4.09 21.70
CA HIS A 304 -1.61 2.90 21.06
C HIS A 304 -3.11 2.89 21.29
N ASP A 305 -3.84 3.42 20.31
CA ASP A 305 -5.28 3.53 20.38
C ASP A 305 -5.92 2.15 20.52
N ARG A 306 -6.86 2.01 21.45
CA ARG A 306 -7.52 0.73 21.71
C ARG A 306 -8.23 0.26 20.44
N PRO A 307 -8.04 -1.00 19.99
CA PRO A 307 -8.81 -1.48 18.86
C PRO A 307 -10.28 -1.66 19.23
N ASP A 308 -11.16 -0.83 18.66
CA ASP A 308 -12.60 -0.91 18.90
C ASP A 308 -13.38 -1.24 17.63
N ARG A 309 -14.37 -2.14 17.74
CA ARG A 309 -15.31 -2.49 16.66
C ARG A 309 -14.63 -2.99 15.37
N THR A 310 -13.45 -3.60 15.50
CA THR A 310 -12.73 -4.17 14.37
C THR A 310 -13.36 -5.49 13.93
N MET A 311 -13.35 -5.77 12.62
CA MET A 311 -13.83 -7.02 12.02
C MET A 311 -12.65 -7.78 11.44
N ILE A 312 -12.41 -9.00 11.92
CA ILE A 312 -11.39 -9.93 11.43
C ILE A 312 -12.13 -11.15 10.88
N VAL A 313 -12.44 -11.13 9.59
CA VAL A 313 -13.41 -12.07 9.01
C VAL A 313 -12.93 -12.73 7.72
N PHE A 314 -13.30 -13.98 7.48
CA PHE A 314 -12.94 -14.66 6.22
C PHE A 314 -11.44 -14.70 5.94
N ASN A 315 -10.55 -14.74 6.94
CA ASN A 315 -9.12 -14.93 6.68
C ASN A 315 -8.77 -16.43 6.70
N THR A 316 -7.74 -16.84 5.95
CA THR A 316 -7.19 -18.20 5.99
C THR A 316 -5.80 -18.16 6.59
N LEU A 317 -5.63 -18.84 7.72
CA LEU A 317 -4.41 -18.90 8.52
C LEU A 317 -3.88 -20.33 8.48
N VAL A 318 -2.70 -20.56 7.90
CA VAL A 318 -2.13 -21.89 7.69
C VAL A 318 -0.73 -21.98 8.28
N ASN A 319 -0.53 -22.94 9.19
CA ASN A 319 0.77 -23.28 9.76
C ASN A 319 1.54 -22.10 10.39
N ASN A 320 0.83 -21.08 10.87
CA ASN A 320 1.45 -19.96 11.57
C ASN A 320 1.95 -20.42 12.95
N VAL A 321 3.12 -20.01 13.41
CA VAL A 321 3.61 -20.39 14.74
C VAL A 321 2.63 -19.94 15.83
N SER A 322 2.09 -18.73 15.65
CA SER A 322 0.98 -18.17 16.44
C SER A 322 -0.07 -17.61 15.48
N ASN A 323 -1.35 -17.90 15.71
CA ASN A 323 -2.44 -17.44 14.84
C ASN A 323 -2.92 -16.03 15.21
N ILE A 324 -4.01 -15.92 15.97
CA ILE A 324 -4.56 -14.64 16.44
C ILE A 324 -4.09 -14.41 17.87
N THR A 325 -3.44 -13.28 18.13
CA THR A 325 -2.88 -12.95 19.45
C THR A 325 -3.30 -11.56 19.91
N GLN A 326 -3.48 -11.40 21.21
CA GLN A 326 -3.46 -10.11 21.89
C GLN A 326 -2.46 -10.23 23.05
N PRO A 327 -1.22 -9.77 22.87
CA PRO A 327 -0.22 -9.78 23.92
C PRO A 327 -0.66 -9.01 25.17
N GLY A 328 -0.19 -9.45 26.33
CA GLY A 328 -0.42 -8.77 27.59
C GLY A 328 0.31 -7.43 27.63
N ARG A 329 -0.26 -6.46 28.36
CA ARG A 329 0.34 -5.15 28.56
C ARG A 329 0.02 -4.63 29.95
N THR A 330 1.02 -4.14 30.66
CA THR A 330 0.83 -3.47 31.95
C THR A 330 -0.11 -2.28 31.78
N ASN A 331 -1.22 -2.28 32.54
CA ASN A 331 -2.28 -1.27 32.46
C ASN A 331 -2.89 -1.11 31.05
N GLY A 332 -2.81 -2.16 30.23
CA GLY A 332 -3.40 -2.15 28.89
C GLY A 332 -4.92 -2.12 28.95
N LEU A 333 -5.54 -1.28 28.11
CA LEU A 333 -6.99 -1.22 27.93
C LEU A 333 -7.53 -2.39 27.11
N GLY A 334 -6.65 -3.17 26.47
CA GLY A 334 -7.03 -4.33 25.68
C GLY A 334 -7.55 -3.96 24.30
N ALA A 335 -8.67 -4.57 23.92
CA ALA A 335 -9.47 -4.28 22.71
C ALA A 335 -10.95 -4.56 23.02
N THR A 336 -11.91 -3.96 22.31
CA THR A 336 -13.34 -4.16 22.59
C THR A 336 -14.16 -4.36 21.32
N ALA A 337 -15.32 -5.01 21.46
CA ALA A 337 -16.31 -5.17 20.39
C ALA A 337 -15.74 -5.74 19.08
N THR A 338 -14.66 -6.51 19.16
CA THR A 338 -14.01 -7.10 17.99
C THR A 338 -14.80 -8.32 17.52
N THR A 339 -15.06 -8.39 16.23
CA THR A 339 -15.71 -9.54 15.59
C THR A 339 -14.66 -10.41 14.90
N VAL A 340 -14.50 -11.65 15.37
CA VAL A 340 -13.67 -12.66 14.72
C VAL A 340 -14.56 -13.79 14.21
N ALA A 341 -14.76 -13.84 12.89
CA ALA A 341 -15.75 -14.75 12.32
C ALA A 341 -15.40 -15.30 10.93
N ALA A 342 -15.91 -16.49 10.61
CA ALA A 342 -15.75 -17.10 9.29
C ALA A 342 -14.27 -17.28 8.86
N ASN A 343 -13.31 -17.27 9.77
CA ASN A 343 -11.91 -17.52 9.46
C ASN A 343 -11.65 -19.05 9.40
N ILE A 344 -10.71 -19.47 8.58
CA ILE A 344 -10.14 -20.82 8.62
C ILE A 344 -8.78 -20.72 9.33
N VAL A 345 -8.58 -21.56 10.34
CA VAL A 345 -7.28 -21.77 10.98
C VAL A 345 -6.89 -23.23 10.82
N GLN A 346 -5.81 -23.49 10.10
CA GLN A 346 -5.27 -24.82 9.88
C GLN A 346 -3.83 -24.93 10.42
N GLY A 347 -3.63 -25.73 11.46
CA GLY A 347 -2.33 -25.91 12.09
C GLY A 347 -1.91 -24.73 12.97
N GLY A 348 -0.64 -24.72 13.37
CA GLY A 348 -0.06 -23.56 14.04
C GLY A 348 -0.36 -23.40 15.53
N GLY A 349 -0.64 -24.50 16.22
CA GLY A 349 -0.89 -24.49 17.66
C GLY A 349 -2.27 -23.94 18.03
N THR A 350 -2.31 -22.84 18.77
CA THR A 350 -3.56 -22.25 19.30
C THR A 350 -4.14 -21.24 18.32
N ALA A 351 -5.45 -21.30 18.07
CA ALA A 351 -6.15 -20.41 17.13
C ALA A 351 -6.25 -18.97 17.64
N ALA A 352 -6.55 -18.78 18.94
CA ALA A 352 -6.55 -17.46 19.56
C ALA A 352 -5.93 -17.45 20.97
N GLN A 353 -5.05 -16.49 21.24
CA GLN A 353 -4.48 -16.24 22.57
C GLN A 353 -4.70 -14.79 22.98
N ILE A 354 -5.52 -14.54 23.99
CA ILE A 354 -5.91 -13.19 24.42
C ILE A 354 -5.45 -12.98 25.86
N ALA A 355 -4.54 -12.04 26.09
CA ALA A 355 -3.90 -11.82 27.39
C ALA A 355 -4.19 -10.45 28.03
N GLY A 356 -5.04 -9.62 27.42
CA GLY A 356 -5.52 -8.37 28.01
C GLY A 356 -7.04 -8.32 28.11
N PRO A 357 -7.61 -7.20 28.60
CA PRO A 357 -9.06 -6.99 28.58
C PRO A 357 -9.61 -7.18 27.16
N TYR A 358 -10.74 -7.88 27.06
CA TYR A 358 -11.37 -8.14 25.77
C TYR A 358 -12.91 -8.17 25.87
N PRO A 359 -13.55 -7.06 26.28
CA PRO A 359 -15.00 -6.99 26.45
C PRO A 359 -15.77 -7.07 25.13
N ASN A 360 -16.97 -7.64 25.22
CA ASN A 360 -17.95 -7.77 24.13
C ASN A 360 -17.43 -8.39 22.81
N PRO A 361 -16.58 -9.43 22.84
CA PRO A 361 -16.09 -10.01 21.61
C PRO A 361 -17.18 -10.83 20.92
N VAL A 362 -17.17 -10.85 19.59
CA VAL A 362 -18.05 -11.70 18.79
C VAL A 362 -17.21 -12.75 18.10
N TRP A 363 -17.36 -14.00 18.54
CA TRP A 363 -16.77 -15.17 17.89
C TRP A 363 -17.88 -15.99 17.24
N LYS A 364 -17.81 -16.24 15.93
CA LYS A 364 -18.80 -17.08 15.24
C LYS A 364 -18.27 -17.70 13.96
N ASN A 365 -18.72 -18.92 13.67
CA ASN A 365 -18.50 -19.60 12.39
C ASN A 365 -17.01 -19.73 11.97
N ASN A 366 -16.06 -19.69 12.91
CA ASN A 366 -14.68 -19.99 12.57
C ASN A 366 -14.52 -21.50 12.35
N MET A 367 -13.63 -21.91 11.46
CA MET A 367 -13.31 -23.32 11.23
C MET A 367 -11.88 -23.60 11.68
N LEU A 368 -11.72 -24.56 12.58
CA LEU A 368 -10.42 -24.99 13.09
C LEU A 368 -10.10 -26.39 12.55
N ASN A 369 -8.87 -26.58 12.08
CA ASN A 369 -8.33 -27.88 11.70
C ASN A 369 -6.92 -28.01 12.25
N ASN A 370 -6.63 -29.08 13.00
CA ASN A 370 -5.31 -29.29 13.62
C ASN A 370 -4.80 -28.09 14.45
N ALA A 371 -5.72 -27.33 15.06
CA ALA A 371 -5.43 -26.20 15.94
C ALA A 371 -6.36 -26.26 17.16
N SER A 372 -5.84 -25.91 18.34
CA SER A 372 -6.67 -25.78 19.55
C SER A 372 -7.40 -24.43 19.53
N ALA A 373 -8.58 -24.34 20.16
CA ALA A 373 -9.36 -23.10 20.11
C ALA A 373 -8.74 -21.94 20.91
N GLY A 374 -8.11 -22.23 22.05
CA GLY A 374 -7.62 -21.20 22.97
C GLY A 374 -8.75 -20.32 23.49
N ALA A 375 -8.66 -19.01 23.24
CA ALA A 375 -9.63 -18.01 23.69
C ALA A 375 -10.97 -18.02 22.92
N ILE A 376 -11.08 -18.79 21.83
CA ILE A 376 -12.34 -18.87 21.07
C ILE A 376 -13.35 -19.72 21.86
N PRO A 377 -14.54 -19.21 22.23
CA PRO A 377 -15.58 -20.00 22.89
C PRO A 377 -16.08 -21.12 21.98
N SER A 378 -16.58 -22.22 22.55
CA SER A 378 -17.06 -23.39 21.78
C SER A 378 -18.20 -23.07 20.80
N SER A 379 -19.00 -22.04 21.07
CA SER A 379 -20.03 -21.55 20.14
C SER A 379 -19.46 -20.75 18.95
N GLY A 380 -18.18 -20.36 19.03
CA GLY A 380 -17.52 -19.49 18.06
C GLY A 380 -16.83 -20.22 16.92
N TYR A 381 -16.74 -21.54 16.98
CA TYR A 381 -16.05 -22.34 15.96
C TYR A 381 -16.66 -23.73 15.75
N VAL A 382 -16.27 -24.35 14.64
CA VAL A 382 -16.41 -25.79 14.38
C VAL A 382 -15.03 -26.39 14.14
N THR A 383 -14.84 -27.66 14.48
CA THR A 383 -13.62 -28.40 14.14
C THR A 383 -13.90 -29.34 12.98
N ASN A 384 -13.33 -29.05 11.81
CA ASN A 384 -13.50 -29.86 10.62
C ASN A 384 -12.34 -29.62 9.63
N ASN A 385 -12.09 -30.56 8.72
CA ASN A 385 -11.07 -30.40 7.70
C ASN A 385 -11.58 -29.47 6.56
N PRO A 386 -11.00 -28.27 6.35
CA PRO A 386 -11.42 -27.35 5.29
C PRO A 386 -11.06 -27.83 3.88
N MET A 387 -10.40 -28.99 3.73
CA MET A 387 -9.94 -29.51 2.44
C MET A 387 -9.12 -28.46 1.69
N LEU A 388 -8.13 -27.86 2.36
CA LEU A 388 -7.22 -26.90 1.73
C LEU A 388 -6.23 -27.63 0.82
N SER A 389 -6.08 -27.16 -0.41
CA SER A 389 -5.04 -27.60 -1.36
C SER A 389 -4.40 -26.41 -2.05
N ARG A 390 -3.13 -26.52 -2.44
CA ARG A 390 -2.47 -25.46 -3.21
C ARG A 390 -3.00 -25.42 -4.64
N ASN A 391 -3.26 -24.22 -5.14
CA ASN A 391 -3.50 -23.99 -6.56
C ASN A 391 -2.16 -23.84 -7.33
N SER A 392 -2.21 -23.47 -8.61
CA SER A 392 -1.01 -23.25 -9.44
C SER A 392 -0.17 -22.05 -9.02
N SER A 393 -0.71 -21.06 -8.30
CA SER A 393 0.07 -19.96 -7.72
C SER A 393 0.73 -20.34 -6.40
N GLY A 394 0.50 -21.56 -5.91
CA GLY A 394 1.16 -22.09 -4.72
C GLY A 394 0.50 -21.66 -3.40
N THR A 395 -0.72 -21.13 -3.40
CA THR A 395 -1.45 -20.71 -2.18
C THR A 395 -2.60 -21.66 -1.88
N TYR A 396 -2.92 -21.90 -0.60
CA TYR A 396 -4.01 -22.79 -0.23
C TYR A 396 -5.39 -22.22 -0.53
N HIS A 397 -6.22 -23.03 -1.17
CA HIS A 397 -7.61 -22.76 -1.54
C HIS A 397 -8.50 -23.89 -1.03
N ILE A 398 -9.75 -23.58 -0.70
CA ILE A 398 -10.72 -24.62 -0.32
C ILE A 398 -11.13 -25.39 -1.57
N GLN A 399 -11.25 -26.71 -1.45
CA GLN A 399 -11.65 -27.55 -2.57
C GLN A 399 -13.18 -27.69 -2.67
N ALA A 400 -13.65 -28.09 -3.85
CA ALA A 400 -15.05 -28.49 -4.04
C ALA A 400 -15.42 -29.61 -3.04
N GLY A 401 -16.55 -29.45 -2.35
CA GLY A 401 -16.99 -30.36 -1.29
C GLY A 401 -16.42 -30.06 0.10
N SER A 402 -15.59 -29.02 0.24
CA SER A 402 -15.13 -28.54 1.55
C SER A 402 -16.33 -28.18 2.44
N PRO A 403 -16.30 -28.52 3.75
CA PRO A 403 -17.31 -28.08 4.70
C PRO A 403 -17.29 -26.57 4.93
N ALA A 404 -16.28 -25.84 4.44
CA ALA A 404 -16.24 -24.39 4.46
C ALA A 404 -17.14 -23.77 3.39
N VAL A 405 -17.49 -24.51 2.33
CA VAL A 405 -18.33 -24.02 1.23
C VAL A 405 -19.75 -23.81 1.71
N GLY A 406 -20.29 -22.60 1.48
CA GLY A 406 -21.64 -22.20 1.88
C GLY A 406 -21.87 -22.21 3.39
N MET A 407 -20.81 -22.24 4.21
CA MET A 407 -20.90 -22.30 5.67
C MET A 407 -21.62 -21.06 6.26
N ILE A 408 -21.56 -19.93 5.57
CA ILE A 408 -21.97 -18.63 6.10
C ILE A 408 -23.22 -18.13 5.37
N THR A 409 -24.36 -18.15 6.07
CA THR A 409 -25.65 -17.68 5.55
C THR A 409 -25.95 -16.21 5.90
N THR A 410 -25.22 -15.63 6.85
CA THR A 410 -25.34 -14.21 7.22
C THR A 410 -24.58 -13.33 6.24
N SER A 411 -25.14 -12.15 5.92
CA SER A 411 -24.46 -11.15 5.11
C SER A 411 -23.36 -10.44 5.90
N TYR A 412 -22.27 -10.09 5.21
CA TYR A 412 -21.20 -9.24 5.72
C TYR A 412 -21.05 -8.04 4.78
N PRO A 413 -21.78 -6.94 5.03
CA PRO A 413 -21.69 -5.74 4.20
C PRO A 413 -20.24 -5.26 4.07
N GLY A 414 -19.81 -4.97 2.84
CA GLY A 414 -18.43 -4.53 2.56
C GLY A 414 -17.43 -5.66 2.27
N VAL A 415 -17.74 -6.91 2.59
CA VAL A 415 -16.91 -8.08 2.21
C VAL A 415 -17.39 -8.59 0.85
N GLN A 416 -16.88 -7.98 -0.22
CA GLN A 416 -17.38 -8.19 -1.58
C GLN A 416 -16.54 -9.16 -2.43
N THR A 417 -15.25 -9.29 -2.10
CA THR A 417 -14.30 -10.12 -2.86
C THR A 417 -13.50 -11.03 -1.94
N ASP A 418 -13.00 -12.11 -2.51
CA ASP A 418 -12.08 -13.04 -1.86
C ASP A 418 -10.60 -12.69 -2.13
N MET A 419 -9.69 -13.56 -1.71
CA MET A 419 -8.25 -13.39 -1.91
C MET A 419 -7.82 -13.37 -3.39
N ASP A 420 -8.60 -13.99 -4.26
CA ASP A 420 -8.37 -14.09 -5.71
C ASP A 420 -9.07 -12.96 -6.50
N GLY A 421 -9.71 -12.03 -5.77
CA GLY A 421 -10.42 -10.87 -6.32
C GLY A 421 -11.70 -11.26 -7.04
N GLN A 422 -12.17 -12.49 -6.83
CA GLN A 422 -13.45 -12.98 -7.32
C GLN A 422 -14.56 -12.46 -6.41
N PRO A 423 -15.77 -12.21 -6.96
CA PRO A 423 -16.90 -11.79 -6.15
C PRO A 423 -17.34 -12.92 -5.21
N ARG A 424 -17.67 -12.57 -3.97
CA ARG A 424 -18.31 -13.50 -3.04
C ARG A 424 -19.81 -13.59 -3.30
N SER A 425 -20.33 -14.81 -3.43
CA SER A 425 -21.75 -15.10 -3.65
C SER A 425 -22.35 -15.83 -2.45
N THR A 426 -23.58 -15.52 -2.08
CA THR A 426 -24.24 -16.22 -0.96
C THR A 426 -24.78 -17.59 -1.39
N PRO A 427 -24.76 -18.61 -0.49
CA PRO A 427 -24.12 -18.60 0.83
C PRO A 427 -22.59 -18.49 0.73
N LEU A 428 -21.98 -17.71 1.63
CA LEU A 428 -20.55 -17.40 1.57
C LEU A 428 -19.71 -18.55 2.14
N ASP A 429 -18.50 -18.69 1.61
CA ASP A 429 -17.54 -19.68 2.08
C ASP A 429 -16.67 -19.11 3.21
N ALA A 430 -16.35 -19.94 4.21
CA ALA A 430 -15.40 -19.55 5.26
C ALA A 430 -13.96 -19.53 4.73
N GLY A 431 -13.11 -18.70 5.35
CA GLY A 431 -11.73 -18.48 4.93
C GLY A 431 -11.60 -17.47 3.80
N ALA A 432 -10.37 -17.26 3.34
CA ALA A 432 -9.98 -16.21 2.41
C ALA A 432 -10.48 -16.40 0.98
N ASP A 433 -10.67 -17.64 0.59
CA ASP A 433 -11.14 -18.08 -0.72
C ASP A 433 -12.66 -18.22 -0.76
N GLN A 434 -13.24 -18.11 -1.96
CA GLN A 434 -14.61 -18.47 -2.28
C GLN A 434 -14.57 -19.37 -3.52
N VAL A 435 -15.08 -20.60 -3.41
CA VAL A 435 -15.17 -21.49 -4.57
C VAL A 435 -16.01 -20.82 -5.65
N SER A 436 -15.34 -20.46 -6.75
CA SER A 436 -15.91 -19.63 -7.80
C SER A 436 -15.39 -20.05 -9.17
N THR A 437 -16.25 -19.97 -10.17
CA THR A 437 -15.87 -20.12 -11.58
C THR A 437 -15.58 -18.78 -12.26
N ALA A 438 -15.67 -17.66 -11.51
CA ALA A 438 -15.31 -16.35 -12.05
C ALA A 438 -13.80 -16.32 -12.39
N PRO A 439 -13.34 -15.45 -13.30
CA PRO A 439 -11.91 -15.31 -13.53
C PRO A 439 -11.18 -14.83 -12.26
N VAL A 440 -10.09 -15.52 -11.90
CA VAL A 440 -9.13 -15.05 -10.89
C VAL A 440 -8.52 -13.73 -11.38
N LYS A 441 -8.55 -12.69 -10.55
CA LYS A 441 -8.08 -11.33 -10.89
C LYS A 441 -6.80 -10.94 -10.17
N THR A 442 -6.49 -11.62 -9.08
CA THR A 442 -5.28 -11.42 -8.29
C THR A 442 -4.69 -12.77 -7.90
N VAL A 443 -3.39 -12.80 -7.75
CA VAL A 443 -2.61 -13.95 -7.26
C VAL A 443 -1.50 -13.42 -6.39
N ILE A 444 -0.86 -14.30 -5.61
CA ILE A 444 0.40 -13.96 -4.95
C ILE A 444 1.42 -13.45 -5.99
N LEU A 445 2.04 -12.32 -5.70
CA LEU A 445 2.85 -11.60 -6.67
C LEU A 445 4.25 -12.18 -6.78
N SER A 446 4.78 -12.16 -8.00
CA SER A 446 6.18 -12.41 -8.29
C SER A 446 6.88 -11.14 -8.77
N PRO A 447 8.22 -11.05 -8.70
CA PRO A 447 8.96 -9.90 -9.23
C PRO A 447 8.69 -9.59 -10.72
N ALA A 448 8.19 -10.55 -11.50
CA ALA A 448 7.83 -10.33 -12.91
C ALA A 448 6.53 -9.50 -13.09
N MET A 449 5.72 -9.36 -12.04
CA MET A 449 4.42 -8.67 -12.08
C MET A 449 4.51 -7.23 -11.56
N VAL A 450 5.64 -6.84 -10.96
CA VAL A 450 5.81 -5.58 -10.25
C VAL A 450 7.15 -4.92 -10.58
N GLY A 451 7.31 -3.67 -10.16
CA GLY A 451 8.55 -2.93 -10.34
C GLY A 451 8.77 -2.47 -11.78
N HIS A 452 9.94 -1.88 -12.02
CA HIS A 452 10.20 -1.10 -13.23
C HIS A 452 10.17 -1.90 -14.53
N ASN A 453 10.41 -3.21 -14.46
CA ASN A 453 10.45 -4.12 -15.60
C ASN A 453 9.15 -4.89 -15.84
N ALA A 454 8.13 -4.75 -15.00
CA ALA A 454 6.86 -5.44 -15.22
C ALA A 454 6.20 -4.97 -16.55
N PRO A 455 5.39 -5.83 -17.20
CA PRO A 455 4.76 -5.55 -18.50
C PRO A 455 4.00 -4.22 -18.58
#